data_AF-A0A1X7UPR5-F1
#
_entry.id   AF-A0A1X7UPR5-F1
#
_cell.length_a   1.000
_cell.length_b   1.000
_cell.length_c   1.000
_cell.angle_alpha   90.00
_cell.angle_beta   90.00
_cell.angle_gamma   90.00
#
_symmetry.space_group_name_H-M   'P 1'
#
loop_
_entity.id
_entity.type
_entity.pdbx_description
1 polymer ?
#
loop_
_entity_poly.entity_id
_entity_poly.type
_entity_poly.pdbx_seq_one_letter_code
_entity_poly.pdbx_strand_id
1 'polypeptide(L)'
;MMDNDPKHTSKKAVAWIVERNINWWKTPPESPDLNPIENLWHQLKEHIREVVKPKTKQKLVDGISEFWENVTIEQCQKYIKHLKKVVPKVIEENGPTGYYNY
;
A
#
# COMPACT_ATOMS: atom_id res chain seq x y z
N MET A 1 5.14 -7.92 -0.74
CA MET A 1 4.16 -8.04 0.36
C MET A 1 2.78 -7.80 -0.22
N MET A 2 1.77 -8.46 0.33
CA MET A 2 0.36 -8.34 -0.08
C MET A 2 -0.48 -8.31 1.21
N ASP A 3 -1.64 -7.65 1.18
CA ASP A 3 -2.59 -7.71 2.27
C ASP A 3 -3.22 -9.11 2.35
N ASN A 4 -3.56 -9.53 3.57
CA ASN A 4 -4.09 -10.88 3.82
C ASN A 4 -5.62 -10.94 3.61
N ASP A 5 -6.20 -10.08 2.74
CA ASP A 5 -7.63 -10.12 2.42
C ASP A 5 -7.99 -11.50 1.83
N PRO A 6 -9.11 -12.13 2.25
CA PRO A 6 -9.56 -13.43 1.76
C PRO A 6 -9.54 -13.60 0.24
N LYS A 7 -9.75 -12.52 -0.53
CA LYS A 7 -9.69 -12.54 -2.01
C LYS A 7 -8.27 -12.80 -2.53
N HIS A 8 -7.27 -12.31 -1.82
CA HIS A 8 -5.85 -12.44 -2.16
C HIS A 8 -5.20 -13.73 -1.63
N THR A 9 -5.91 -14.46 -0.75
CA THR A 9 -5.45 -15.73 -0.16
C THR A 9 -6.10 -16.98 -0.73
N SER A 10 -6.95 -16.83 -1.77
CA SER A 10 -7.59 -17.97 -2.42
C SER A 10 -6.57 -18.98 -2.96
N LYS A 11 -6.94 -20.27 -3.00
CA LYS A 11 -6.06 -21.34 -3.52
C LYS A 11 -5.56 -21.05 -4.94
N LYS A 12 -6.40 -20.43 -5.78
CA LYS A 12 -6.03 -20.02 -7.15
C LYS A 12 -4.98 -18.92 -7.15
N ALA A 13 -5.15 -17.88 -6.34
CA ALA A 13 -4.18 -16.79 -6.22
C ALA A 13 -2.82 -17.31 -5.72
N VAL A 14 -2.81 -18.13 -4.67
CA VAL A 14 -1.57 -18.72 -4.13
C VAL A 14 -0.88 -19.61 -5.17
N ALA A 15 -1.64 -20.47 -5.86
CA ALA A 15 -1.07 -21.34 -6.90
C ALA A 15 -0.40 -20.53 -8.03
N TRP A 16 -1.03 -19.43 -8.47
CA TRP A 16 -0.50 -18.55 -9.50
C TRP A 16 0.81 -17.86 -9.09
N ILE A 17 0.91 -17.44 -7.82
CA ILE A 17 2.12 -16.82 -7.25
C ILE A 17 3.27 -17.83 -7.18
N VAL A 18 2.97 -19.05 -6.71
CA VAL A 18 3.94 -20.17 -6.64
C VAL A 18 4.45 -20.55 -8.03
N GLU A 19 3.54 -20.71 -9.00
CA GLU A 19 3.89 -21.05 -10.40
C GLU A 19 4.86 -20.04 -11.02
N ARG A 20 4.73 -18.75 -10.67
CA ARG A 20 5.58 -17.67 -11.20
C ARG A 20 6.85 -17.43 -10.40
N ASN A 21 7.09 -18.23 -9.35
CA ASN A 21 8.24 -18.07 -8.46
C ASN A 21 8.37 -16.63 -7.91
N ILE A 22 7.22 -15.97 -7.68
CA ILE A 22 7.19 -14.62 -7.13
C ILE A 22 7.49 -14.75 -5.64
N ASN A 23 8.50 -14.05 -5.14
CA ASN A 23 8.76 -14.01 -3.70
C ASN A 23 7.70 -13.15 -3.00
N TRP A 24 6.75 -13.79 -2.31
CA TRP A 24 5.69 -13.11 -1.57
C TRP A 24 5.83 -13.40 -0.07
N TRP A 25 5.58 -12.37 0.73
CA TRP A 25 5.59 -12.47 2.18
C TRP A 25 4.15 -12.33 2.68
N LYS A 26 3.68 -13.34 3.43
CA LYS A 26 2.44 -13.28 4.22
C LYS A 26 2.63 -12.35 5.41
N THR A 27 1.90 -11.23 5.42
CA THR A 27 1.81 -10.34 6.56
C THR A 27 0.77 -10.86 7.57
N PRO A 28 0.88 -10.49 8.85
CA PRO A 28 -0.18 -10.76 9.82
C PRO A 28 -1.50 -10.10 9.39
N PRO A 29 -2.66 -10.63 9.82
CA PRO A 29 -3.95 -9.95 9.67
C PRO A 29 -3.88 -8.53 10.25
N GLU A 30 -4.65 -7.59 9.69
CA GLU A 30 -4.79 -6.22 10.20
C GLU A 30 -3.48 -5.44 10.36
N SER A 31 -2.50 -5.68 9.48
CA SER A 31 -1.22 -4.97 9.48
C SER A 31 -1.08 -4.02 8.27
N PRO A 32 -1.88 -2.94 8.16
CA PRO A 32 -1.76 -1.96 7.08
C PRO A 32 -0.38 -1.29 7.08
N ASP A 33 0.25 -1.16 8.26
CA ASP A 33 1.61 -0.64 8.46
C ASP A 33 2.68 -1.37 7.63
N LEU A 34 2.43 -2.63 7.27
CA LEU A 34 3.33 -3.47 6.48
C LEU A 34 3.06 -3.41 4.97
N ASN A 35 2.01 -2.71 4.54
CA ASN A 35 1.65 -2.60 3.15
C ASN A 35 2.07 -1.23 2.60
N PRO A 36 3.19 -1.14 1.84
CA PRO A 36 3.76 0.15 1.42
C PRO A 36 2.83 0.93 0.49
N ILE A 37 1.86 0.27 -0.14
CA ILE A 37 0.85 0.93 -0.98
C ILE A 37 -0.11 1.79 -0.16
N GLU A 38 -0.31 1.51 1.14
CA GLU A 38 -1.18 2.33 2.01
C GLU A 38 -0.66 3.76 2.13
N ASN A 39 0.67 3.94 2.17
CA ASN A 39 1.27 5.26 2.15
C ASN A 39 0.99 6.00 0.84
N LEU A 40 0.98 5.29 -0.28
CA LEU A 40 0.67 5.87 -1.58
C LEU A 40 -0.83 6.20 -1.71
N TRP A 41 -1.70 5.34 -1.16
CA TRP A 41 -3.12 5.62 -1.05
C TRP A 41 -3.42 6.84 -0.21
N HIS A 42 -2.68 7.05 0.89
CA HIS A 42 -2.80 8.25 1.70
C HIS A 42 -2.52 9.51 0.88
N GLN A 43 -1.38 9.54 0.17
CA GLN A 43 -1.02 10.69 -0.66
C GLN A 43 -1.99 10.91 -1.82
N LEU A 44 -2.49 9.84 -2.44
CA LEU A 44 -3.54 9.99 -3.46
C LEU A 44 -4.77 10.68 -2.87
N LYS A 45 -5.24 10.22 -1.70
CA LYS A 45 -6.41 10.81 -1.03
C LYS A 45 -6.18 12.28 -0.68
N GLU A 46 -5.00 12.64 -0.20
CA GLU A 46 -4.62 14.03 0.06
C GLU A 46 -4.59 14.86 -1.23
N HIS A 47 -3.98 14.36 -2.29
CA HIS A 47 -3.92 15.02 -3.59
C HIS A 47 -5.32 15.28 -4.18
N ILE A 48 -6.19 14.26 -4.14
CA ILE A 48 -7.58 14.42 -4.58
C ILE A 48 -8.33 15.45 -3.74
N ARG A 49 -8.13 15.46 -2.42
CA ARG A 49 -8.80 16.37 -1.50
C ARG A 49 -8.32 17.81 -1.63
N GLU A 50 -7.02 18.03 -1.73
CA GLU A 50 -6.41 19.36 -1.62
C GLU A 50 -6.14 20.03 -2.97
N VAL A 51 -5.76 19.23 -3.98
CA VAL A 51 -5.36 19.73 -5.30
C VAL A 51 -6.52 19.61 -6.29
N VAL A 52 -7.02 18.40 -6.54
CA VAL A 52 -8.00 18.16 -7.62
C VAL A 52 -9.39 18.70 -7.27
N LYS A 53 -9.84 18.51 -6.02
CA LYS A 53 -11.14 18.96 -5.51
C LYS A 53 -12.30 18.64 -6.48
N PRO A 54 -12.46 17.36 -6.90
CA PRO A 54 -13.35 17.00 -7.98
C PRO A 54 -14.82 17.19 -7.59
N LYS A 55 -15.61 17.75 -8.50
CA LYS A 55 -17.09 17.88 -8.36
C LYS A 55 -17.86 16.92 -9.26
N THR A 56 -17.15 16.14 -10.07
CA THR A 56 -17.73 15.16 -11.00
C THR A 56 -16.91 13.89 -10.96
N LYS A 57 -17.54 12.77 -11.34
CA LYS A 57 -16.86 11.49 -11.46
C LYS A 57 -15.68 11.56 -12.44
N GLN A 58 -15.83 12.27 -13.56
CA GLN A 58 -14.77 12.38 -14.56
C GLN A 58 -13.54 13.08 -13.99
N LYS A 59 -13.71 14.23 -13.31
CA LYS A 59 -12.60 14.94 -12.66
C LYS A 59 -11.90 14.10 -11.59
N LEU A 60 -12.65 13.24 -10.88
CA LEU A 60 -12.07 12.32 -9.92
C LEU A 60 -11.18 11.28 -10.62
N VAL A 61 -11.65 10.69 -11.72
CA VAL A 61 -10.88 9.71 -12.50
C VAL A 61 -9.65 10.34 -13.13
N ASP A 62 -9.79 11.53 -13.70
CA ASP A 62 -8.67 12.26 -14.33
C ASP A 62 -7.61 12.59 -13.28
N GLY A 63 -8.01 13.11 -12.11
CA GLY A 63 -7.08 13.44 -11.03
C GLY A 63 -6.39 12.21 -10.41
N ILE A 64 -7.06 11.06 -10.37
CA ILE A 64 -6.42 9.80 -9.99
C ILE A 64 -5.35 9.44 -11.01
N SER A 65 -5.66 9.54 -12.31
CA SER A 65 -4.73 9.20 -13.39
C SER A 65 -3.51 10.13 -13.38
N GLU A 66 -3.74 11.44 -13.25
CA GLU A 66 -2.69 12.46 -13.12
C GLU A 66 -1.78 12.18 -11.92
N PHE A 67 -2.33 11.83 -10.75
CA PHE A 67 -1.52 11.47 -9.60
C PHE A 67 -0.58 10.30 -9.94
N TRP A 68 -1.12 9.22 -10.53
CA TRP A 68 -0.33 8.03 -10.88
C TRP A 68 0.75 8.31 -11.92
N GLU A 69 0.51 9.19 -12.89
CA GLU A 69 1.51 9.63 -13.87
C GLU A 69 2.67 10.41 -13.23
N ASN A 70 2.41 11.07 -12.09
CA ASN A 70 3.40 11.87 -11.38
C ASN A 70 4.09 11.13 -10.22
N VAL A 71 3.72 9.87 -9.93
CA VAL A 71 4.40 9.08 -8.91
C VAL A 71 5.83 8.78 -9.35
N THR A 72 6.81 9.24 -8.59
CA THR A 72 8.22 9.06 -8.94
C THR A 72 8.82 7.79 -8.31
N ILE A 73 9.93 7.32 -8.90
CA ILE A 73 10.69 6.19 -8.36
C ILE A 73 11.19 6.49 -6.94
N GLU A 74 11.57 7.73 -6.67
CA GLU A 74 12.06 8.17 -5.36
C GLU A 74 10.98 8.07 -4.28
N GLN A 75 9.73 8.42 -4.61
CA GLN A 75 8.59 8.24 -3.71
C GLN A 75 8.36 6.76 -3.40
N CYS A 76 8.35 5.90 -4.42
CA CYS A 76 8.26 4.45 -4.24
C CYS A 76 9.38 3.90 -3.35
N GLN A 77 10.63 4.32 -3.59
CA GLN A 77 11.78 3.94 -2.79
C GLN A 77 11.68 4.41 -1.34
N LYS A 78 11.12 5.60 -1.09
CA LYS A 78 10.90 6.13 0.26
C LYS A 78 9.97 5.23 1.06
N TYR A 79 8.87 4.74 0.48
CA TYR A 79 7.96 3.80 1.14
C TYR A 79 8.59 2.45 1.41
N ILE A 80 9.35 1.91 0.45
CA ILE A 80 10.08 0.66 0.64
C ILE A 80 11.11 0.81 1.77
N LYS A 81 11.81 1.94 1.86
CA LYS A 81 12.73 2.24 2.96
C LYS A 81 12.01 2.40 4.30
N HIS A 82 10.80 2.94 4.31
CA HIS A 82 9.99 3.07 5.53
C HIS A 82 9.65 1.69 6.12
N LEU A 83 9.32 0.70 5.28
CA LEU A 83 9.08 -0.67 5.73
C LEU A 83 10.27 -1.28 6.46
N LYS A 84 11.51 -0.98 6.03
CA LYS A 84 12.71 -1.45 6.74
C LYS A 84 12.79 -0.94 8.18
N LYS A 85 12.11 0.17 8.50
CA LYS A 85 12.02 0.73 9.86
C LYS A 85 10.81 0.19 10.64
N VAL A 86 9.69 -0.07 9.97
CA VAL A 86 8.45 -0.53 10.61
C VAL A 86 8.48 -2.02 10.92
N VAL A 87 9.02 -2.84 10.00
CA VAL A 87 9.08 -4.30 10.16
C VAL A 87 9.74 -4.73 11.47
N PRO A 88 10.92 -4.20 11.89
CA PRO A 88 11.51 -4.57 13.18
C PRO A 88 10.64 -4.20 14.37
N LYS A 89 9.92 -3.08 14.31
CA LYS A 89 9.03 -2.63 15.39
C LYS A 89 7.80 -3.51 15.54
N VAL A 90 7.19 -3.92 14.43
CA VAL A 90 6.07 -4.89 14.42
C VAL A 90 6.50 -6.22 15.03
N ILE A 91 7.75 -6.64 14.80
CA ILE A 91 8.32 -7.85 15.41
C ILE A 91 8.53 -7.65 16.93
N GLU A 92 9.05 -6.50 17.35
CA GLU A 92 9.28 -6.17 18.76
C GLU A 92 7.97 -6.07 19.56
N GLU A 93 6.92 -5.49 18.96
CA GLU A 93 5.61 -5.31 19.60
C GLU A 93 4.69 -6.53 19.48
N ASN A 94 5.13 -7.59 18.79
CA ASN A 94 4.37 -8.82 18.54
C ASN A 94 2.95 -8.55 17.97
N GLY A 95 2.81 -7.48 17.18
CA GLY A 95 1.52 -6.94 16.75
C GLY A 95 1.63 -5.59 16.02
N PRO A 96 0.50 -5.03 15.54
CA PRO A 96 0.47 -3.75 14.82
C PRO A 96 0.88 -2.58 15.72
N THR A 97 1.66 -1.65 15.17
CA THR A 97 2.43 -0.68 15.97
C THR A 97 1.69 0.62 16.32
N GLY A 98 0.39 0.71 16.01
CA GLY A 98 -0.44 1.87 16.33
C GLY A 98 0.06 3.22 15.78
N TYR A 99 1.00 3.23 14.85
CA TYR A 99 1.61 4.44 14.27
C TYR A 99 0.64 5.13 13.29
N TYR A 100 -0.43 5.71 13.83
CA TYR A 100 -1.28 6.69 13.16
C TYR A 100 -0.71 8.10 13.39
N ASN A 101 0.45 8.40 12.81
CA ASN A 101 0.89 9.79 12.70
C ASN A 101 1.20 10.07 11.23
N TYR A 102 0.15 10.52 10.54
CA TYR A 102 0.21 11.17 9.23
C TYR A 102 0.79 12.58 9.39
#